data_AF-A0A2G2R655-F1
#
_entry.id   AF-A0A2G2R655-F1
#
_cell.length_a   1.000
_cell.length_b   1.000
_cell.length_c   1.000
_cell.angle_alpha   90.00
_cell.angle_beta   90.00
_cell.angle_gamma   90.00
#
_symmetry.space_group_name_H-M   'P 1'
#
loop_
_entity.id
_entity.type
_entity.pdbx_description
1 polymer ?
#
loop_
_entity_poly.entity_id
_entity_poly.type
_entity_poly.pdbx_seq_one_letter_code
_entity_poly.pdbx_strand_id
1 'polypeptide(L)'
;MILSKQSVLWVAATMLLCTVAAAHADNSRTAQRLGAALLVIKGDVRFLEDSQTLSLHKQGLRSRIKGSLSVLPLLLRENGNKQTENVSLLREAVRDDDWTGFIKTLDKLIARHPLDLFALRTAQPTPNRLKRGQAIHEEACAGCHDTPDLDTPLPARNLFEQTKMMTRGEFTARLINGVRGDRVTSLANPLSVEDIASLVVYYRLDQ
;
A
#
# COMPACT_ATOMS: atom_id res chain seq x y z
N MET A 1 -46.99 24.94 2.65
CA MET A 1 -46.68 23.50 2.76
C MET A 1 -45.92 23.26 4.04
N ILE A 2 -46.58 22.73 5.07
CA ILE A 2 -45.95 22.39 6.34
C ILE A 2 -45.39 20.98 6.18
N LEU A 3 -44.07 20.85 6.09
CA LEU A 3 -43.40 19.55 6.19
C LEU A 3 -43.77 18.95 7.56
N SER A 4 -44.38 17.76 7.53
CA SER A 4 -44.69 16.98 8.74
C SER A 4 -43.41 16.81 9.56
N LYS A 5 -43.50 16.94 10.90
CA LYS A 5 -42.37 16.72 11.83
C LYS A 5 -41.69 15.36 11.62
N GLN A 6 -42.40 14.38 11.07
CA GLN A 6 -41.82 13.07 10.71
C GLN A 6 -40.87 13.17 9.52
N SER A 7 -41.17 13.97 8.49
CA SER A 7 -40.32 14.16 7.31
C SER A 7 -38.98 14.83 7.64
N VAL A 8 -38.95 15.69 8.66
CA VAL A 8 -37.72 16.35 9.15
C VAL A 8 -36.81 15.37 9.91
N LEU A 9 -37.40 14.44 10.69
CA LEU A 9 -36.64 13.40 11.40
C LEU A 9 -35.99 12.39 10.45
N TRP A 10 -36.66 12.01 9.35
CA TRP A 10 -36.09 11.11 8.36
C TRP A 10 -34.90 11.74 7.63
N VAL A 11 -34.99 13.01 7.21
CA VAL A 11 -33.87 13.70 6.52
C VAL A 11 -32.65 13.87 7.42
N ALA A 12 -32.84 14.19 8.71
CA ALA A 12 -31.74 14.31 9.67
C ALA A 12 -31.05 12.97 9.94
N ALA A 13 -31.82 11.87 10.01
CA ALA A 13 -31.27 10.52 10.18
C ALA A 13 -30.43 10.08 8.96
N THR A 14 -30.90 10.35 7.73
CA THR A 14 -30.14 10.00 6.51
C THR A 14 -28.85 10.81 6.37
N MET A 15 -28.85 12.10 6.74
CA MET A 15 -27.64 12.92 6.72
C MET A 15 -26.60 12.45 7.76
N LEU A 16 -27.03 12.03 8.95
CA LEU A 16 -26.14 11.51 9.99
C LEU A 16 -25.51 10.15 9.60
N LEU A 17 -26.26 9.30 8.90
CA LEU A 17 -25.75 8.01 8.39
C LEU A 17 -24.71 8.20 7.27
N CYS A 18 -24.91 9.18 6.37
CA CYS A 18 -23.97 9.46 5.29
C CYS A 18 -22.62 10.01 5.78
N THR A 19 -22.61 10.87 6.81
CA THR A 19 -21.36 11.45 7.34
C THR A 19 -20.51 10.42 8.08
N VAL A 20 -21.15 9.53 8.84
CA VAL A 20 -20.44 8.46 9.57
C VAL A 20 -19.83 7.44 8.60
N ALA A 21 -20.54 7.06 7.53
CA ALA A 21 -20.02 6.14 6.52
C ALA A 21 -18.81 6.71 5.76
N ALA A 22 -18.86 7.99 5.39
CA ALA A 22 -17.75 8.67 4.72
C ALA A 22 -16.50 8.75 5.63
N ALA A 23 -16.67 9.10 6.91
CA ALA A 23 -15.58 9.14 7.88
C ALA A 23 -14.95 7.76 8.12
N HIS A 24 -15.75 6.69 8.21
CA HIS A 24 -15.23 5.33 8.35
C HIS A 24 -14.46 4.85 7.10
N ALA A 25 -14.95 5.19 5.91
CA ALA A 25 -14.28 4.84 4.65
C ALA A 25 -12.93 5.56 4.50
N ASP A 26 -12.85 6.83 4.91
CA ASP A 26 -11.61 7.61 4.86
C ASP A 26 -10.57 7.11 5.88
N ASN A 27 -11.01 6.81 7.10
CA ASN A 27 -10.18 6.19 8.13
C ASN A 27 -9.63 4.82 7.67
N SER A 28 -10.48 3.99 7.04
CA SER A 28 -10.08 2.69 6.52
C SER A 28 -9.01 2.80 5.42
N ARG A 29 -9.15 3.76 4.49
CA ARG A 29 -8.15 3.99 3.43
C ARG A 29 -6.83 4.51 3.99
N THR A 30 -6.89 5.39 4.98
CA THR A 30 -5.68 5.95 5.61
C THR A 30 -4.92 4.89 6.41
N ALA A 31 -5.64 4.03 7.13
CA ALA A 31 -5.06 2.87 7.82
C ALA A 31 -4.43 1.87 6.84
N GLN A 32 -5.12 1.61 5.72
CA GLN A 32 -4.61 0.73 4.67
C GLN A 32 -3.31 1.25 4.05
N ARG A 33 -3.22 2.56 3.78
CA ARG A 33 -1.99 3.19 3.27
C ARG A 33 -0.83 3.08 4.25
N LEU A 34 -1.08 3.36 5.53
CA LEU A 34 -0.04 3.24 6.57
C LEU A 34 0.45 1.80 6.69
N GLY A 35 -0.46 0.84 6.84
CA GLY A 35 -0.10 -0.59 6.93
C GLY A 35 0.66 -1.08 5.70
N ALA A 36 0.22 -0.67 4.50
CA ALA A 36 0.90 -1.00 3.24
C ALA A 36 2.30 -0.38 3.16
N ALA A 37 2.46 0.90 3.53
CA ALA A 37 3.75 1.56 3.54
C ALA A 37 4.74 0.85 4.48
N LEU A 38 4.31 0.47 5.68
CA LEU A 38 5.15 -0.26 6.64
C LEU A 38 5.58 -1.63 6.11
N LEU A 39 4.69 -2.39 5.47
CA LEU A 39 5.02 -3.69 4.87
C LEU A 39 5.96 -3.55 3.65
N VAL A 40 5.78 -2.51 2.83
CA VAL A 40 6.68 -2.23 1.70
C VAL A 40 8.09 -1.93 2.22
N ILE A 41 8.23 -1.08 3.24
CA ILE A 41 9.53 -0.78 3.87
C ILE A 41 10.17 -2.08 4.40
N LYS A 42 9.40 -2.94 5.07
CA LYS A 42 9.91 -4.23 5.58
C LYS A 42 10.40 -5.14 4.46
N GLY A 43 9.63 -5.24 3.37
CA GLY A 43 10.03 -6.00 2.18
C GLY A 43 11.30 -5.45 1.52
N ASP A 44 11.46 -4.12 1.51
CA ASP A 44 12.65 -3.48 0.94
C ASP A 44 13.92 -3.79 1.72
N VAL A 45 13.85 -3.83 3.06
CA VAL A 45 14.98 -4.26 3.90
C VAL A 45 15.35 -5.70 3.63
N ARG A 46 14.37 -6.61 3.47
CA ARG A 46 14.66 -8.00 3.09
C ARG A 46 15.47 -8.09 1.80
N PHE A 47 15.12 -7.29 0.78
CA PHE A 47 15.90 -7.25 -0.46
C PHE A 47 17.28 -6.58 -0.28
N LEU A 48 17.46 -5.67 0.68
CA LEU A 48 18.78 -5.12 1.03
C LEU A 48 19.71 -6.19 1.63
N GLU A 49 19.17 -7.05 2.47
CA GLU A 49 19.88 -8.13 3.15
C GLU A 49 20.17 -9.31 2.22
N ASP A 50 19.40 -9.48 1.15
CA ASP A 50 19.64 -10.52 0.15
C ASP A 50 21.00 -10.34 -0.55
N SER A 51 21.80 -11.41 -0.53
CA SER A 51 23.11 -11.50 -1.18
C SER A 51 23.04 -11.43 -2.71
N GLN A 52 21.89 -11.78 -3.31
CA GLN A 52 21.69 -11.78 -4.76
C GLN A 52 21.29 -10.40 -5.30
N THR A 53 20.91 -9.46 -4.43
CA THR A 53 20.54 -8.11 -4.86
C THR A 53 21.78 -7.32 -5.28
N LEU A 54 21.77 -6.79 -6.51
CA LEU A 54 22.86 -5.98 -7.05
C LEU A 54 23.08 -4.69 -6.25
N SER A 55 24.32 -4.23 -6.14
CA SER A 55 24.69 -3.00 -5.41
C SER A 55 23.89 -1.77 -5.86
N LEU A 56 23.67 -1.62 -7.17
CA LEU A 56 22.84 -0.56 -7.76
C LEU A 56 21.40 -0.62 -7.23
N HIS A 57 20.83 -1.82 -7.16
CA HIS A 57 19.48 -2.02 -6.64
C HIS A 57 19.40 -1.78 -5.13
N LYS A 58 20.45 -2.15 -4.37
CA LYS A 58 20.55 -1.81 -2.94
C LYS A 58 20.57 -0.30 -2.71
N GLN A 59 21.26 0.46 -3.55
CA GLN A 59 21.23 1.92 -3.48
C GLN A 59 19.82 2.47 -3.69
N GLY A 60 19.10 1.97 -4.71
CA GLY A 60 17.73 2.37 -4.96
C GLY A 60 16.78 2.03 -3.81
N LEU A 61 16.90 0.82 -3.24
CA LEU A 61 16.12 0.38 -2.07
C LEU A 61 16.37 1.28 -0.85
N ARG A 62 17.63 1.63 -0.55
CA ARG A 62 17.96 2.59 0.52
C ARG A 62 17.31 3.95 0.27
N SER A 63 17.35 4.45 -0.96
CA SER A 63 16.69 5.71 -1.33
C SER A 63 15.17 5.64 -1.18
N ARG A 64 14.54 4.54 -1.58
CA ARG A 64 13.10 4.32 -1.39
C ARG A 64 12.72 4.28 0.08
N ILE A 65 13.46 3.54 0.91
CA ILE A 65 13.26 3.50 2.37
C ILE A 65 13.35 4.90 2.96
N LYS A 66 14.40 5.67 2.65
CA LYS A 66 14.54 7.07 3.10
C LYS A 66 13.34 7.93 2.68
N GLY A 67 12.91 7.83 1.42
CA GLY A 67 11.72 8.54 0.92
C GLY A 67 10.44 8.16 1.67
N SER A 68 10.24 6.88 1.93
CA SER A 68 9.08 6.40 2.71
C SER A 68 9.12 6.89 4.16
N LEU A 69 10.28 6.91 4.81
CA LEU A 69 10.44 7.46 6.17
C LEU A 69 10.19 8.97 6.23
N SER A 70 10.35 9.71 5.14
CA SER A 70 10.02 11.14 5.09
C SER A 70 8.51 11.39 5.16
N VAL A 71 7.70 10.51 4.55
CA VAL A 71 6.23 10.62 4.54
C VAL A 71 5.58 9.95 5.76
N LEU A 72 6.25 8.97 6.37
CA LEU A 72 5.71 8.17 7.48
C LEU A 72 5.12 8.99 8.66
N PRO A 73 5.72 10.11 9.12
CA PRO A 73 5.12 10.93 10.18
C PRO A 73 3.73 11.48 9.82
N LEU A 74 3.49 11.80 8.55
CA LEU A 74 2.19 12.25 8.09
C LEU A 74 1.17 11.12 8.19
N LEU A 75 1.49 9.95 7.63
CA LEU A 75 0.61 8.77 7.67
C LEU A 75 0.29 8.34 9.11
N LEU A 76 1.25 8.43 10.02
CA LEU A 76 1.02 8.15 11.44
C LEU A 76 0.04 9.15 12.08
N ARG A 77 0.20 10.45 11.81
CA ARG A 77 -0.69 11.49 12.34
C ARG A 77 -2.11 11.36 11.82
N GLU A 78 -2.28 11.04 10.53
CA GLU A 78 -3.60 10.81 9.93
C GLU A 78 -4.32 9.61 10.57
N ASN A 79 -3.56 8.66 11.12
CA ASN A 79 -4.08 7.52 11.89
C ASN A 79 -4.09 7.78 13.42
N GLY A 80 -4.12 9.05 13.85
CA GLY A 80 -4.20 9.43 15.27
C GLY A 80 -2.94 9.14 16.09
N ASN A 81 -1.86 8.68 15.47
CA ASN A 81 -0.62 8.34 16.14
C ASN A 81 0.36 9.52 16.13
N LYS A 82 0.59 10.11 17.31
CA LYS A 82 1.52 11.24 17.50
C LYS A 82 2.94 10.81 17.82
N GLN A 83 3.22 9.50 17.87
CA GLN A 83 4.51 8.94 18.29
C GLN A 83 5.55 9.01 17.17
N THR A 84 6.09 10.21 16.95
CA THR A 84 7.15 10.46 15.97
C THR A 84 8.50 9.90 16.40
N GLU A 85 8.68 9.52 17.68
CA GLU A 85 9.93 8.97 18.21
C GLU A 85 10.33 7.66 17.50
N ASN A 86 9.36 6.82 17.14
CA ASN A 86 9.63 5.60 16.37
C ASN A 86 10.19 5.93 14.98
N VAL A 87 9.77 7.04 14.36
CA VAL A 87 10.30 7.46 13.05
C VAL A 87 11.71 8.00 13.17
N SER A 88 12.04 8.73 14.26
CA SER A 88 13.41 9.17 14.52
C SER A 88 14.35 7.97 14.68
N LEU A 89 13.96 6.97 15.48
CA LEU A 89 14.73 5.73 15.64
C LEU A 89 14.95 4.99 14.31
N LEU A 90 13.93 4.91 13.46
CA LEU A 90 14.08 4.30 12.12
C LEU A 90 15.05 5.08 11.24
N ARG A 91 15.05 6.42 11.30
CA ARG A 91 15.97 7.25 10.51
C ARG A 91 17.41 7.15 11.00
N GLU A 92 17.60 7.10 12.32
CA GLU A 92 18.91 6.87 12.94
C GLU A 92 19.46 5.49 12.55
N ALA A 93 18.64 4.44 12.65
CA ALA A 93 19.04 3.10 12.23
C ALA A 93 19.44 3.02 10.75
N VAL A 94 18.76 3.74 9.84
CA VAL A 94 19.18 3.84 8.42
C VAL A 94 20.49 4.60 8.24
N ARG A 95 20.77 5.61 9.07
CA ARG A 95 22.04 6.37 9.03
C ARG A 95 23.20 5.51 9.51
N ASP A 96 22.96 4.72 10.55
CA ASP A 96 23.98 3.94 11.25
C ASP A 96 24.09 2.50 10.69
N ASP A 97 23.36 2.19 9.61
CA ASP A 97 23.25 0.88 8.97
C ASP A 97 22.84 -0.27 9.94
N ASP A 98 22.10 0.07 11.00
CA ASP A 98 21.53 -0.87 11.97
C ASP A 98 20.20 -1.45 11.47
N TRP A 99 20.28 -2.39 10.52
CA TRP A 99 19.09 -3.04 9.96
C TRP A 99 18.34 -3.91 10.98
N THR A 100 19.05 -4.45 11.98
CA THR A 100 18.43 -5.26 13.04
C THR A 100 17.56 -4.38 13.96
N GLY A 101 18.09 -3.26 14.45
CA GLY A 101 17.33 -2.28 15.23
C GLY A 101 16.22 -1.62 14.43
N PHE A 102 16.45 -1.38 13.13
CA PHE A 102 15.44 -0.91 12.20
C PHE A 102 14.24 -1.86 12.14
N ILE A 103 14.45 -3.14 11.85
CA ILE A 103 13.38 -4.14 11.75
C ILE A 103 12.63 -4.28 13.08
N LYS A 104 13.34 -4.30 14.22
CA LYS A 104 12.71 -4.36 15.55
C LYS A 104 11.77 -3.18 15.81
N THR A 105 12.17 -1.98 15.40
CA THR A 105 11.35 -0.77 15.55
C THR A 105 10.18 -0.78 14.56
N LEU A 106 10.42 -1.22 13.33
CA LEU A 106 9.41 -1.33 12.30
C LEU A 106 8.33 -2.36 12.65
N ASP A 107 8.70 -3.51 13.22
CA ASP A 107 7.77 -4.55 13.64
C ASP A 107 6.82 -4.06 14.74
N LYS A 108 7.29 -3.22 15.66
CA LYS A 108 6.42 -2.57 16.65
C LYS A 108 5.41 -1.62 16.00
N LEU A 109 5.76 -0.96 14.90
CA LEU A 109 4.83 -0.12 14.16
C LEU A 109 3.83 -0.97 13.37
N ILE A 110 4.29 -2.04 12.72
CA ILE A 110 3.42 -2.99 11.99
C ILE A 110 2.41 -3.64 12.93
N ALA A 111 2.84 -4.05 14.14
CA ALA A 111 1.94 -4.64 15.13
C ALA A 111 0.83 -3.68 15.60
N ARG A 112 1.12 -2.37 15.63
CA ARG A 112 0.16 -1.33 16.02
C ARG A 112 -0.73 -0.87 14.87
N HIS A 113 -0.24 -0.99 13.64
CA HIS A 113 -0.92 -0.57 12.41
C HIS A 113 -0.94 -1.72 11.40
N PRO A 114 -1.61 -2.83 11.72
CA PRO A 114 -1.63 -3.99 10.85
C PRO A 114 -2.35 -3.65 9.54
N LEU A 115 -1.82 -4.14 8.43
CA LEU A 115 -2.52 -4.07 7.15
C LEU A 115 -3.63 -5.13 7.12
N ASP A 116 -4.88 -4.70 7.15
CA ASP A 116 -6.00 -5.60 6.92
C ASP A 116 -6.12 -5.91 5.41
N LEU A 117 -5.87 -7.17 5.07
CA LEU A 117 -5.97 -7.71 3.72
C LEU A 117 -7.09 -8.72 3.59
N PHE A 118 -7.99 -8.86 4.58
CA PHE A 118 -8.97 -9.94 4.60
C PHE A 118 -9.80 -9.98 3.31
N ALA A 119 -10.40 -8.86 2.92
CA ALA A 119 -11.20 -8.75 1.69
C ALA A 119 -10.38 -9.07 0.41
N LEU A 120 -9.10 -8.69 0.38
CA LEU A 120 -8.21 -8.93 -0.76
C LEU A 120 -7.67 -10.36 -0.81
N ARG A 121 -7.58 -11.04 0.34
CA ARG A 121 -7.14 -12.44 0.45
C ARG A 121 -8.22 -13.42 0.05
N THR A 122 -9.48 -13.12 0.35
CA THR A 122 -10.63 -14.01 0.10
C THR A 122 -11.24 -13.85 -1.29
N ALA A 123 -10.74 -12.88 -2.09
CA ALA A 123 -11.17 -12.67 -3.46
C ALA A 123 -10.97 -13.94 -4.32
N GLN A 124 -12.07 -14.42 -4.89
CA GLN A 124 -12.13 -15.63 -5.73
C GLN A 124 -11.71 -15.34 -7.19
N PRO A 125 -11.08 -16.28 -7.91
CA PRO A 125 -10.73 -16.11 -9.31
C PRO A 125 -11.93 -16.26 -10.24
N THR A 126 -12.83 -15.27 -10.26
CA THR A 126 -13.96 -15.27 -11.20
C THR A 126 -13.51 -14.81 -12.60
N PRO A 127 -14.16 -15.26 -13.68
CA PRO A 127 -13.81 -14.81 -15.04
C PRO A 127 -13.82 -13.28 -15.20
N ASN A 128 -14.77 -12.59 -14.57
CA ASN A 128 -14.85 -11.13 -14.60
C ASN A 128 -13.66 -10.46 -13.91
N ARG A 129 -13.26 -10.98 -12.75
CA ARG A 129 -12.13 -10.47 -11.98
C ARG A 129 -10.81 -10.67 -12.72
N LEU A 130 -10.66 -11.81 -13.39
CA LEU A 130 -9.51 -12.10 -14.24
C LEU A 130 -9.43 -11.15 -15.43
N LYS A 131 -10.53 -11.01 -16.18
CA LYS A 131 -10.61 -10.07 -17.30
C LYS A 131 -10.32 -8.64 -16.86
N ARG A 132 -10.81 -8.23 -15.69
CA ARG A 132 -10.55 -6.90 -15.13
C ARG A 132 -9.08 -6.73 -14.74
N GLY A 133 -8.47 -7.70 -14.06
CA GLY A 133 -7.06 -7.65 -13.68
C GLY A 133 -6.13 -7.58 -14.89
N GLN A 134 -6.42 -8.36 -15.93
CA GLN A 134 -5.72 -8.31 -17.21
C GLN A 134 -5.84 -6.92 -17.86
N ALA A 135 -7.06 -6.38 -17.98
CA ALA A 135 -7.27 -5.06 -18.58
C ALA A 135 -6.48 -3.96 -17.84
N ILE A 136 -6.49 -3.95 -16.51
CA ILE A 136 -5.71 -2.98 -15.72
C ILE A 136 -4.20 -3.16 -15.96
N HIS A 137 -3.73 -4.40 -16.05
CA HIS A 137 -2.32 -4.68 -16.34
C HIS A 137 -1.93 -4.08 -17.69
N GLU A 138 -2.68 -4.36 -18.75
CA GLU A 138 -2.44 -3.86 -20.10
C GLU A 138 -2.49 -2.32 -20.16
N GLU A 139 -3.48 -1.71 -19.50
CA GLU A 139 -3.72 -0.26 -19.55
C GLU A 139 -2.71 0.55 -18.73
N ALA A 140 -2.24 0.02 -17.59
CA ALA A 140 -1.55 0.83 -16.57
C ALA A 140 -0.25 0.24 -16.00
N CYS A 141 0.05 -1.04 -16.23
CA CYS A 141 1.21 -1.70 -15.64
C CYS A 141 2.24 -2.16 -16.68
N ALA A 142 1.77 -2.76 -17.78
CA ALA A 142 2.58 -3.43 -18.81
C ALA A 142 3.69 -2.53 -19.36
N GLY A 143 3.38 -1.25 -19.61
CA GLY A 143 4.33 -0.28 -20.17
C GLY A 143 5.63 -0.10 -19.38
N CYS A 144 5.62 -0.35 -18.07
CA CYS A 144 6.84 -0.34 -17.26
C CYS A 144 7.31 -1.74 -16.85
N HIS A 145 6.38 -2.69 -16.69
CA HIS A 145 6.67 -3.96 -16.04
C HIS A 145 6.98 -5.12 -16.99
N ASP A 146 6.53 -5.09 -18.24
CA ASP A 146 6.71 -6.23 -19.15
C ASP A 146 8.12 -6.28 -19.76
N THR A 147 8.72 -5.12 -19.99
CA THR A 147 10.08 -4.99 -20.52
C THR A 147 10.89 -4.03 -19.63
N PRO A 148 11.24 -4.45 -18.40
CA PRO A 148 11.83 -3.55 -17.42
C PRO A 148 13.28 -3.20 -17.77
N ASP A 149 13.64 -1.92 -17.61
CA ASP A 149 15.04 -1.50 -17.58
C ASP A 149 15.69 -1.89 -16.24
N LEU A 150 16.51 -2.93 -16.28
CA LEU A 150 17.19 -3.50 -15.11
C LEU A 150 18.44 -2.70 -14.70
N ASP A 151 18.92 -1.79 -15.53
CA ASP A 151 20.11 -0.98 -15.31
C ASP A 151 19.81 0.32 -14.54
N THR A 152 18.63 0.37 -13.91
CA THR A 152 18.21 1.47 -13.02
C THR A 152 18.30 1.06 -11.54
N PRO A 153 18.44 2.03 -10.60
CA PRO A 153 18.47 1.72 -9.16
C PRO A 153 17.20 1.05 -8.61
N LEU A 154 16.03 1.30 -9.20
CA LEU A 154 14.74 0.74 -8.77
C LEU A 154 13.98 0.25 -10.01
N PRO A 155 14.37 -0.89 -10.57
CA PRO A 155 13.74 -1.38 -11.79
C PRO A 155 12.28 -1.75 -11.53
N ALA A 156 11.41 -1.39 -12.46
CA ALA A 156 10.00 -1.81 -12.46
C ALA A 156 9.88 -3.29 -12.87
N ARG A 157 10.49 -4.21 -12.10
CA ARG A 157 10.56 -5.64 -12.46
C ARG A 157 9.19 -6.21 -12.80
N ASN A 158 9.19 -7.21 -13.68
CA ASN A 158 7.99 -7.92 -14.10
C ASN A 158 7.13 -8.37 -12.91
N LEU A 159 5.84 -8.02 -12.95
CA LEU A 159 4.93 -8.22 -11.82
C LEU A 159 4.62 -9.70 -11.56
N PHE A 160 4.59 -10.55 -12.59
CA PHE A 160 4.44 -11.99 -12.44
C PHE A 160 5.69 -12.64 -11.81
N GLU A 161 6.88 -12.14 -12.14
CA GLU A 161 8.10 -12.60 -11.45
C GLU A 161 8.17 -12.08 -10.00
N GLN A 162 7.71 -10.84 -9.76
CA GLN A 162 7.63 -10.30 -8.40
C GLN A 162 6.76 -11.14 -7.48
N THR A 163 5.62 -11.67 -7.95
CA THR A 163 4.75 -12.51 -7.11
C THR A 163 5.45 -13.79 -6.63
N LYS A 164 6.51 -14.25 -7.31
CA LYS A 164 7.30 -15.44 -6.92
C LYS A 164 8.35 -15.13 -5.84
N MET A 165 8.77 -13.86 -5.74
CA MET A 165 9.85 -13.42 -4.84
C MET A 165 9.36 -12.83 -3.51
N MET A 166 8.04 -12.77 -3.30
CA MET A 166 7.47 -12.16 -2.09
C MET A 166 6.13 -12.76 -1.70
N THR A 167 5.72 -12.53 -0.45
CA THR A 167 4.43 -13.02 0.05
C THR A 167 3.25 -12.30 -0.62
N ARG A 168 2.05 -12.90 -0.53
CA ARG A 168 0.81 -12.24 -0.98
C ARG A 168 0.62 -10.89 -0.32
N GLY A 169 0.87 -10.83 0.99
CA GLY A 169 0.71 -9.60 1.75
C GLY A 169 1.65 -8.50 1.30
N GLU A 170 2.92 -8.84 1.05
CA GLU A 170 3.90 -7.88 0.55
C GLU A 170 3.54 -7.38 -0.86
N PHE A 171 3.17 -8.29 -1.77
CA PHE A 171 2.79 -7.92 -3.13
C PHE A 171 1.54 -7.02 -3.14
N THR A 172 0.51 -7.38 -2.38
CA THR A 172 -0.70 -6.56 -2.25
C THR A 172 -0.40 -5.20 -1.62
N ALA A 173 0.49 -5.12 -0.62
CA ALA A 173 0.93 -3.85 -0.05
C ALA A 173 1.64 -2.97 -1.10
N ARG A 174 2.45 -3.57 -1.98
CA ARG A 174 3.09 -2.88 -3.10
C ARG A 174 2.07 -2.38 -4.13
N LEU A 175 0.99 -3.11 -4.40
CA LEU A 175 -0.10 -2.60 -5.25
C LEU A 175 -0.84 -1.42 -4.60
N ILE A 176 -1.13 -1.51 -3.29
CA ILE A 176 -1.79 -0.44 -2.53
C ILE A 176 -0.96 0.85 -2.51
N ASN A 177 0.36 0.75 -2.34
CA ASN A 177 1.25 1.90 -2.16
C ASN A 177 2.00 2.34 -3.43
N GLY A 178 2.09 1.48 -4.44
CA GLY A 178 2.92 1.65 -5.63
C GLY A 178 2.27 2.50 -6.72
N VAL A 179 0.95 2.48 -6.82
CA VAL A 179 0.21 3.33 -7.76
C VAL A 179 -0.14 4.63 -7.06
N ARG A 180 0.51 5.72 -7.46
CA ARG A 180 0.21 7.06 -6.95
C ARG A 180 -0.93 7.69 -7.74
N GLY A 181 -1.65 8.57 -7.07
CA GLY A 181 -2.69 9.38 -7.69
C GLY A 181 -2.13 10.44 -8.61
N ASP A 182 -3.04 11.08 -9.32
CA ASP A 182 -2.81 12.23 -10.18
C ASP A 182 -2.90 13.55 -9.39
N ARG A 183 -3.00 14.69 -10.09
CA ARG A 183 -3.15 16.01 -9.46
C ARG A 183 -4.44 16.16 -8.64
N VAL A 184 -5.46 15.33 -8.91
CA VAL A 184 -6.77 15.36 -8.23
C VAL A 184 -6.76 14.44 -7.00
N THR A 185 -6.06 13.31 -7.09
CA THR A 185 -6.03 12.26 -6.06
C THR A 185 -4.75 12.29 -5.20
N SER A 186 -3.74 13.07 -5.58
CA SER A 186 -2.48 13.26 -4.84
C SER A 186 -1.80 11.93 -4.50
N LEU A 187 -1.65 11.60 -3.21
CA LEU A 187 -1.06 10.34 -2.76
C LEU A 187 -2.06 9.17 -2.76
N ALA A 188 -3.33 9.40 -3.09
CA ALA A 188 -4.33 8.34 -3.10
C ALA A 188 -4.14 7.42 -4.30
N ASN A 189 -4.11 6.11 -4.03
CA ASN A 189 -4.15 5.11 -5.08
C ASN A 189 -5.49 5.23 -5.85
N PRO A 190 -5.45 5.39 -7.19
CA PRO A 190 -6.65 5.52 -8.00
C PRO A 190 -7.43 4.20 -8.15
N LEU A 191 -6.82 3.06 -7.83
CA LEU A 191 -7.44 1.76 -7.91
C LEU A 191 -8.44 1.55 -6.76
N SER A 192 -9.62 1.01 -7.10
CA SER A 192 -10.56 0.55 -6.09
C SER A 192 -10.07 -0.72 -5.40
N VAL A 193 -10.71 -1.10 -4.28
CA VAL A 193 -10.43 -2.37 -3.60
C VAL A 193 -10.68 -3.56 -4.55
N GLU A 194 -11.71 -3.48 -5.39
CA GLU A 194 -12.01 -4.54 -6.37
C GLU A 194 -10.99 -4.58 -7.51
N ASP A 195 -10.45 -3.44 -7.95
CA ASP A 195 -9.36 -3.40 -8.93
C ASP A 195 -8.08 -4.05 -8.36
N ILE A 196 -7.73 -3.72 -7.12
CA ILE A 196 -6.59 -4.36 -6.43
C ILE A 196 -6.83 -5.86 -6.25
N ALA A 197 -8.05 -6.27 -5.87
CA ALA A 197 -8.40 -7.69 -5.80
C ALA A 197 -8.26 -8.38 -7.16
N SER A 198 -8.68 -7.70 -8.23
CA SER A 198 -8.56 -8.19 -9.61
C SER A 198 -7.11 -8.40 -10.03
N LEU A 199 -6.23 -7.43 -9.76
CA LEU A 199 -4.80 -7.57 -10.01
C LEU A 199 -4.16 -8.68 -9.18
N VAL A 200 -4.49 -8.78 -7.89
CA VAL A 200 -3.96 -9.84 -7.01
C VAL A 200 -4.33 -11.23 -7.51
N VAL A 201 -5.55 -11.40 -8.02
CA VAL A 201 -5.99 -12.66 -8.63
C VAL A 201 -5.27 -12.90 -9.96
N TYR A 202 -5.22 -11.90 -10.84
CA TYR A 202 -4.62 -12.02 -12.17
C TYR A 202 -3.14 -12.46 -12.10
N TYR A 203 -2.31 -11.79 -11.30
CA TYR A 203 -0.88 -12.13 -11.18
C TYR A 203 -0.58 -13.43 -10.41
N ARG A 204 -1.61 -14.14 -9.93
CA ARG A 204 -1.48 -15.37 -9.14
C ARG A 204 -2.11 -16.60 -9.79
N LEU A 205 -2.69 -16.47 -10.99
CA LEU A 205 -3.07 -17.66 -11.76
C LEU A 205 -1.87 -18.44 -12.30
N ASP A 206 -0.71 -17.80 -12.45
CA ASP A 206 0.50 -18.43 -12.98
C ASP A 206 1.40 -19.06 -11.89
N GLN A 207 0.84 -19.35 -10.70
CA GLN A 207 1.51 -20.05 -9.59
C GLN A 207 0.63 -21.18 -9.05
#